data_AF-A0A853AIM7-F1
#
_entry.id   AF-A0A853AIM7-F1
#
_cell.length_a   1.000
_cell.length_b   1.000
_cell.length_c   1.000
_cell.angle_alpha   90.00
_cell.angle_beta   90.00
_cell.angle_gamma   90.00
#
_symmetry.space_group_name_H-M   'P 1'
#
loop_
_entity.id
_entity.type
_entity.pdbx_description
1 polymer ?
#
loop_
_entity_poly.entity_id
_entity_poly.type
_entity_poly.pdbx_seq_one_letter_code
_entity_poly.pdbx_strand_id
1 'polypeptide(L)'
;MRAHSWRSLVVMAVSAVLALALLVSDQYLPGLPLQPKQLPSAVVTMGDSTLSGEGGGDYVAGTNGERGNWCHRSSNAPVNQLRLPPGVTRINLACSGAGADVVGADPVPGHPEGSQSAQLAELAKRFRITDVVVQVGANDDIGFTDVVNQCVEAWVRRAADGCAGPLRTEWPKRIERMKPKVRDALEDVRAAMDSAGYTPSSYSLVVQSYASPVGPGVRPELQNLSGCPFLTGDLQWIRDTGVPQLASGLHEVARQVGARFLDLSRAGVGHEACTGDPKTGDGEWFTRLSVDWPSLQDERRAAHAMQESYHANATGHRQLGRCLSDFLAGTERAAVCLPDGRGGLRPVPEHLATP
;
A
#
# COMPACT_ATOMS: atom_id res chain seq x y z
N MET A 1 67.72 -22.67 -44.79
CA MET A 1 67.99 -22.82 -43.34
C MET A 1 67.14 -21.91 -42.42
N ARG A 2 66.53 -20.79 -42.88
CA ARG A 2 65.75 -19.88 -42.03
C ARG A 2 64.30 -20.30 -41.69
N ALA A 3 63.68 -21.22 -42.44
CA ALA A 3 62.30 -21.63 -42.20
C ALA A 3 62.13 -22.69 -41.10
N HIS A 4 63.20 -23.42 -40.77
CA HIS A 4 63.16 -24.49 -39.77
C HIS A 4 63.27 -23.92 -38.34
N SER A 5 64.05 -22.86 -38.13
CA SER A 5 64.21 -22.23 -36.81
C SER A 5 62.95 -21.53 -36.32
N TRP A 6 62.13 -20.98 -37.23
CA TRP A 6 60.87 -20.32 -36.88
C TRP A 6 59.83 -21.31 -36.34
N ARG A 7 59.71 -22.49 -36.95
CA ARG A 7 58.78 -23.54 -36.49
C ARG A 7 59.17 -24.06 -35.11
N SER A 8 60.46 -24.25 -34.85
CA SER A 8 60.95 -24.67 -33.53
C SER A 8 60.70 -23.62 -32.44
N LEU A 9 60.85 -22.33 -32.76
CA LEU A 9 60.57 -21.24 -31.84
C LEU A 9 59.09 -21.13 -31.47
N VAL A 10 58.19 -21.31 -32.46
CA VAL A 10 56.73 -21.29 -32.22
C VAL A 10 56.31 -22.48 -31.35
N VAL A 11 56.84 -23.68 -31.62
CA VAL A 11 56.52 -24.88 -30.82
C VAL A 11 57.02 -24.71 -29.38
N MET A 12 58.22 -24.16 -29.17
CA MET A 12 58.73 -23.90 -27.82
C MET A 12 57.89 -22.84 -27.08
N ALA A 13 57.45 -21.78 -27.77
CA ALA A 13 56.60 -20.76 -27.15
C ALA A 13 55.23 -21.31 -26.75
N VAL A 14 54.59 -22.13 -27.61
CA VAL A 14 53.30 -22.76 -27.30
C VAL A 14 53.43 -23.75 -26.14
N SER A 15 54.49 -24.57 -26.13
CA SER A 15 54.75 -25.52 -25.05
C SER A 15 55.03 -24.81 -23.72
N ALA A 16 55.75 -23.68 -23.74
CA ALA A 16 56.00 -22.88 -22.54
C ALA A 16 54.71 -22.26 -22.00
N VAL A 17 53.82 -21.77 -22.88
CA VAL A 17 52.50 -21.25 -22.48
C VAL A 17 51.60 -22.36 -21.92
N LEU A 18 51.59 -23.55 -22.52
CA LEU A 18 50.83 -24.70 -22.02
C LEU A 18 51.36 -25.19 -20.65
N ALA A 19 52.68 -25.24 -20.48
CA ALA A 19 53.31 -25.60 -19.21
C ALA A 19 53.01 -24.56 -18.12
N LEU A 20 53.01 -23.26 -18.47
CA LEU A 20 52.63 -22.20 -17.55
C LEU A 20 51.14 -22.28 -17.16
N ALA A 21 50.26 -22.59 -18.12
CA ALA A 21 48.83 -22.79 -17.85
C ALA A 21 48.57 -24.00 -16.94
N LEU A 22 49.31 -25.09 -17.13
CA LEU A 22 49.24 -26.28 -16.26
C LEU A 22 49.81 -26.01 -14.86
N LEU A 23 50.89 -25.21 -14.75
CA LEU A 23 51.47 -24.82 -13.46
C LEU A 23 50.63 -23.80 -12.68
N VAL A 24 49.80 -22.99 -13.37
CA VAL A 24 48.85 -22.06 -12.75
C VAL A 24 47.50 -22.73 -12.43
N SER A 25 47.18 -23.86 -13.09
CA SER A 25 45.93 -24.61 -12.88
C SER A 25 45.84 -25.36 -11.54
N ASP A 26 46.94 -25.44 -10.78
CA ASP A 26 46.98 -26.01 -9.42
C ASP A 26 46.71 -24.97 -8.32
N GLN A 27 46.41 -23.72 -8.71
CA GLN A 27 45.82 -22.78 -7.77
C GLN A 27 44.40 -23.25 -7.47
N TYR A 28 44.19 -23.73 -6.24
CA TYR A 28 42.89 -23.90 -5.59
C TYR A 28 41.87 -22.91 -6.17
N LEU A 29 41.02 -23.39 -7.07
CA LEU A 29 39.77 -22.71 -7.36
C LEU A 29 38.99 -22.80 -6.04
N PRO A 30 38.71 -21.68 -5.35
CA PRO A 30 37.72 -21.72 -4.29
C PRO A 30 36.49 -22.36 -4.91
N GLY A 31 36.00 -23.45 -4.30
CA GLY A 31 34.80 -24.13 -4.79
C GLY A 31 33.77 -23.06 -5.13
N LEU A 32 33.25 -23.10 -6.37
CA LEU A 32 32.17 -22.21 -6.79
C LEU A 32 31.19 -22.12 -5.62
N PRO A 33 30.83 -20.91 -5.15
CA PRO A 33 29.93 -20.81 -4.02
C PRO A 33 28.73 -21.69 -4.33
N LEU A 34 28.42 -22.63 -3.43
CA LEU A 34 27.14 -23.32 -3.40
C LEU A 34 26.10 -22.26 -3.74
N GLN A 35 25.37 -22.43 -4.85
CA GLN A 35 24.38 -21.44 -5.29
C GLN A 35 23.60 -21.01 -4.04
N PRO A 36 23.55 -19.71 -3.71
CA PRO A 36 22.80 -19.27 -2.56
C PRO A 36 21.41 -19.89 -2.71
N LYS A 37 20.97 -20.65 -1.72
CA LYS A 37 19.65 -21.27 -1.69
C LYS A 37 18.67 -20.18 -2.13
N GLN A 38 18.05 -20.34 -3.30
CA GLN A 38 17.17 -19.30 -3.83
C GLN A 38 16.09 -19.05 -2.77
N LEU A 39 16.08 -17.84 -2.23
CA LEU A 39 15.13 -17.47 -1.18
C LEU A 39 13.71 -17.58 -1.76
N PRO A 40 12.74 -18.08 -0.99
CA PRO A 40 11.34 -18.07 -1.42
C PRO A 40 10.92 -16.65 -1.76
N SER A 41 10.10 -16.50 -2.81
CA SER A 41 9.66 -15.17 -3.26
C SER A 41 8.55 -14.64 -2.37
N ALA A 42 8.47 -13.33 -2.17
CA ALA A 42 7.39 -12.71 -1.42
C ALA A 42 6.96 -11.34 -1.97
N VAL A 43 5.69 -11.02 -1.76
CA VAL A 43 5.13 -9.67 -1.90
C VAL A 43 4.80 -9.15 -0.51
N VAL A 44 5.20 -7.91 -0.22
CA VAL A 44 4.95 -7.25 1.07
C VAL A 44 4.04 -6.04 0.88
N THR A 45 2.98 -5.95 1.67
CA THR A 45 2.20 -4.71 1.85
C THR A 45 2.56 -4.05 3.16
N MET A 46 2.71 -2.73 3.15
CA MET A 46 3.09 -1.88 4.28
C MET A 46 2.22 -0.63 4.26
N GLY A 47 1.93 -0.04 5.41
CA GLY A 47 1.07 1.13 5.47
C GLY A 47 0.06 1.09 6.60
N ASP A 48 -1.07 1.72 6.35
CA ASP A 48 -2.12 1.97 7.32
C ASP A 48 -3.29 0.97 7.29
N SER A 49 -4.44 1.40 7.83
CA SER A 49 -5.68 0.63 7.96
C SER A 49 -6.14 0.03 6.63
N THR A 50 -5.96 0.75 5.52
CA THR A 50 -6.43 0.35 4.19
C THR A 50 -5.73 -0.89 3.66
N LEU A 51 -4.42 -1.02 3.87
CA LEU A 51 -3.65 -2.22 3.51
C LEU A 51 -3.66 -3.27 4.63
N SER A 52 -3.91 -2.88 5.89
CA SER A 52 -4.13 -3.84 6.98
C SER A 52 -5.38 -4.69 6.73
N GLY A 53 -6.41 -4.10 6.10
CA GLY A 53 -7.68 -4.77 5.84
C GLY A 53 -8.79 -4.37 6.82
N GLU A 54 -8.65 -3.26 7.52
CA GLU A 54 -9.68 -2.63 8.34
C GLU A 54 -11.03 -2.58 7.61
N GLY A 55 -12.14 -2.87 8.31
CA GLY A 55 -13.49 -2.98 7.74
C GLY A 55 -13.74 -4.26 6.95
N GLY A 56 -12.70 -5.05 6.67
CA GLY A 56 -12.81 -6.33 5.97
C GLY A 56 -13.33 -7.49 6.83
N GLY A 57 -13.41 -7.32 8.15
CA GLY A 57 -13.70 -8.42 9.09
C GLY A 57 -12.60 -9.49 9.10
N ASP A 58 -12.88 -10.68 9.64
CA ASP A 58 -11.96 -11.83 9.63
C ASP A 58 -10.51 -11.48 10.05
N TYR A 59 -10.38 -10.75 11.15
CA TYR A 59 -9.08 -10.32 11.63
C TYR A 59 -8.22 -11.49 12.11
N VAL A 60 -6.95 -11.45 11.74
CA VAL A 60 -5.93 -12.37 12.20
C VAL A 60 -5.87 -12.30 13.72
N ALA A 61 -5.92 -13.48 14.35
CA ALA A 61 -5.89 -13.62 15.79
C ALA A 61 -4.69 -12.86 16.39
N GLY A 62 -4.96 -12.03 17.39
CA GLY A 62 -3.93 -11.23 18.03
C GLY A 62 -3.71 -9.84 17.43
N THR A 63 -4.51 -9.42 16.44
CA THR A 63 -4.45 -8.07 15.85
C THR A 63 -5.74 -7.26 16.01
N ASN A 64 -6.75 -7.78 16.72
CA ASN A 64 -8.04 -7.14 16.97
C ASN A 64 -8.14 -6.71 18.46
N GLY A 65 -7.14 -5.97 18.91
CA GLY A 65 -7.02 -5.42 20.25
C GLY A 65 -6.44 -6.36 21.30
N GLU A 66 -6.18 -7.63 20.98
CA GLU A 66 -5.56 -8.54 21.94
C GLU A 66 -4.14 -8.09 22.27
N ARG A 67 -3.84 -7.98 23.57
CA ARG A 67 -2.56 -7.47 24.09
C ARG A 67 -2.22 -6.05 23.57
N GLY A 68 -3.23 -5.26 23.21
CA GLY A 68 -3.06 -3.89 22.73
C GLY A 68 -2.65 -3.78 21.26
N ASN A 69 -2.64 -4.89 20.52
CA ASN A 69 -2.38 -4.86 19.08
C ASN A 69 -3.68 -4.58 18.31
N TRP A 70 -3.80 -3.36 17.80
CA TRP A 70 -4.95 -2.90 17.02
C TRP A 70 -4.64 -2.78 15.53
N CYS A 71 -3.64 -3.51 15.02
CA CYS A 71 -3.27 -3.44 13.62
C CYS A 71 -4.37 -3.89 12.65
N HIS A 72 -5.37 -4.64 13.11
CA HIS A 72 -6.56 -5.03 12.34
C HIS A 72 -6.22 -5.67 11.00
N ARG A 73 -5.30 -6.65 11.04
CA ARG A 73 -4.91 -7.37 9.83
C ARG A 73 -6.00 -8.35 9.44
N SER A 74 -6.68 -8.12 8.32
CA SER A 74 -7.77 -8.98 7.85
C SER A 74 -7.28 -10.06 6.88
N SER A 75 -7.87 -11.25 6.91
CA SER A 75 -7.70 -12.22 5.81
C SER A 75 -8.27 -11.70 4.49
N ASN A 76 -9.15 -10.70 4.52
CA ASN A 76 -9.71 -10.06 3.35
C ASN A 76 -8.84 -8.93 2.79
N ALA A 77 -7.78 -8.50 3.48
CA ALA A 77 -6.88 -7.42 3.07
C ALA A 77 -6.33 -7.59 1.64
N PRO A 78 -5.99 -6.50 0.92
CA PRO A 78 -5.65 -6.55 -0.51
C PRO A 78 -4.52 -7.54 -0.85
N VAL A 79 -3.52 -7.69 0.03
CA VAL A 79 -2.40 -8.65 -0.14
C VAL A 79 -2.87 -10.10 -0.26
N ASN A 80 -3.94 -10.46 0.46
CA ASN A 80 -4.53 -11.80 0.45
C ASN A 80 -5.42 -12.05 -0.77
N GLN A 81 -5.78 -10.98 -1.48
CA GLN A 81 -6.59 -11.01 -2.70
C GLN A 81 -5.72 -10.99 -3.97
N LEU A 82 -4.39 -10.93 -3.83
CA LEU A 82 -3.47 -10.86 -4.96
C LEU A 82 -3.43 -12.15 -5.79
N ARG A 83 -3.56 -12.03 -7.11
CA ARG A 83 -3.31 -13.11 -8.07
C ARG A 83 -1.80 -13.23 -8.33
N LEU A 84 -1.11 -14.00 -7.49
CA LEU A 84 0.34 -14.21 -7.57
C LEU A 84 0.68 -15.59 -8.15
N PRO A 85 1.87 -15.76 -8.76
CA PRO A 85 2.37 -17.07 -9.14
C PRO A 85 2.38 -18.06 -7.96
N PRO A 86 2.24 -19.38 -8.21
CA PRO A 86 2.36 -20.39 -7.17
C PRO A 86 3.68 -20.28 -6.40
N GLY A 87 3.62 -20.39 -5.08
CA GLY A 87 4.81 -20.36 -4.20
C GLY A 87 5.32 -18.96 -3.82
N VAL A 88 4.70 -17.88 -4.32
CA VAL A 88 4.97 -16.52 -3.81
C VAL A 88 4.26 -16.31 -2.48
N THR A 89 5.02 -15.94 -1.46
CA THR A 89 4.51 -15.67 -0.11
C THR A 89 3.87 -14.28 -0.06
N ARG A 90 2.77 -14.15 0.68
CA ARG A 90 2.06 -12.89 0.91
C ARG A 90 2.34 -12.43 2.33
N ILE A 91 2.82 -11.21 2.51
CA ILE A 91 3.16 -10.69 3.83
C ILE A 91 2.50 -9.33 4.03
N ASN A 92 1.75 -9.20 5.13
CA ASN A 92 1.15 -7.93 5.52
C ASN A 92 1.88 -7.34 6.73
N LEU A 93 2.59 -6.24 6.53
CA LEU A 93 3.15 -5.42 7.62
C LEU A 93 2.26 -4.23 7.97
N ALA A 94 1.27 -3.90 7.13
CA ALA A 94 0.40 -2.77 7.37
C ALA A 94 -0.36 -2.89 8.70
N CYS A 95 -0.63 -1.75 9.33
CA CYS A 95 -1.22 -1.67 10.65
C CYS A 95 -2.16 -0.47 10.71
N SER A 96 -3.39 -0.69 11.18
CA SER A 96 -4.36 0.38 11.35
C SER A 96 -3.84 1.51 12.24
N GLY A 97 -4.06 2.75 11.82
CA GLY A 97 -3.57 3.96 12.47
C GLY A 97 -2.10 4.32 12.19
N ALA A 98 -1.36 3.51 11.43
CA ALA A 98 0.04 3.82 11.12
C ALA A 98 0.19 5.12 10.33
N GLY A 99 1.06 6.02 10.81
CA GLY A 99 1.55 7.19 10.09
C GLY A 99 2.84 6.90 9.34
N ALA A 100 3.39 7.91 8.68
CA ALA A 100 4.65 7.79 7.95
C ALA A 100 5.83 7.42 8.85
N ASP A 101 5.85 7.86 10.11
CA ASP A 101 6.85 7.51 11.12
C ASP A 101 6.89 6.00 11.43
N VAL A 102 5.71 5.37 11.53
CA VAL A 102 5.57 3.93 11.76
C VAL A 102 5.98 3.12 10.54
N VAL A 103 5.69 3.62 9.33
CA VAL A 103 6.12 2.98 8.09
C VAL A 103 7.64 3.10 7.91
N GLY A 104 8.20 4.27 8.26
CA GLY A 104 9.63 4.58 8.23
C GLY A 104 10.44 3.92 9.35
N ALA A 105 11.69 4.36 9.52
CA ALA A 105 12.67 3.74 10.41
C ALA A 105 12.53 4.16 11.89
N ASP A 106 11.97 5.34 12.14
CA ASP A 106 11.95 5.99 13.46
C ASP A 106 10.50 6.23 13.97
N PRO A 107 9.76 5.16 14.34
CA PRO A 107 8.41 5.30 14.88
C PRO A 107 8.43 6.03 16.22
N VAL A 108 7.37 6.80 16.50
CA VAL A 108 7.16 7.33 17.86
C VAL A 108 7.17 6.16 18.87
N PRO A 109 7.89 6.28 20.00
CA PRO A 109 7.94 5.24 21.02
C PRO A 109 6.53 4.84 21.50
N GLY A 110 6.22 3.55 21.46
CA GLY A 110 4.95 3.01 21.97
C GLY A 110 4.02 2.43 20.91
N HIS A 111 4.31 2.54 19.61
CA HIS A 111 3.57 1.78 18.60
C HIS A 111 3.79 0.27 18.80
N PRO A 112 2.73 -0.57 18.92
CA PRO A 112 2.84 -1.95 19.43
C PRO A 112 3.80 -2.86 18.65
N GLU A 113 3.97 -2.58 17.35
CA GLU A 113 4.79 -3.41 16.45
C GLU A 113 6.04 -2.70 15.92
N GLY A 114 6.30 -1.46 16.36
CA GLY A 114 7.46 -0.68 15.92
C GLY A 114 7.47 -0.37 14.41
N SER A 115 8.67 -0.20 13.86
CA SER A 115 8.92 0.22 12.47
C SER A 115 8.55 -0.89 11.48
N GLN A 116 7.78 -0.56 10.44
CA GLN A 116 7.52 -1.48 9.35
C GLN A 116 8.75 -1.65 8.44
N SER A 117 9.55 -0.58 8.20
CA SER A 117 10.78 -0.68 7.39
C SER A 117 11.84 -1.58 8.05
N ALA A 118 11.97 -1.54 9.39
CA ALA A 118 12.83 -2.46 10.12
C ALA A 118 12.37 -3.92 9.99
N GLN A 119 11.06 -4.16 10.07
CA GLN A 119 10.49 -5.49 9.82
C GLN A 119 10.72 -5.97 8.38
N LEU A 120 10.61 -5.06 7.40
CA LEU A 120 10.92 -5.34 6.00
C LEU A 120 12.39 -5.75 5.84
N ALA A 121 13.33 -5.06 6.47
CA ALA A 121 14.76 -5.41 6.41
C ALA A 121 15.02 -6.85 6.90
N GLU A 122 14.34 -7.28 7.97
CA GLU A 122 14.44 -8.67 8.45
C GLU A 122 13.78 -9.70 7.54
N LEU A 123 12.72 -9.32 6.83
CA LEU A 123 12.10 -10.18 5.82
C LEU A 123 12.96 -10.30 4.57
N ALA A 124 13.60 -9.21 4.14
CA ALA A 124 14.45 -9.14 2.96
C ALA A 124 15.68 -10.07 3.06
N LYS A 125 16.12 -10.42 4.28
CA LYS A 125 17.15 -11.44 4.54
C LYS A 125 16.67 -12.89 4.33
N ARG A 126 15.36 -13.13 4.36
CA ARG A 126 14.74 -14.47 4.39
C ARG A 126 13.93 -14.80 3.13
N PHE A 127 13.52 -13.78 2.40
CA PHE A 127 12.73 -13.88 1.19
C PHE A 127 13.43 -13.14 0.06
N ARG A 128 13.10 -13.49 -1.18
CA ARG A 128 13.31 -12.67 -2.37
C ARG A 128 12.08 -11.80 -2.58
N ILE A 129 12.09 -10.57 -2.09
CA ILE A 129 10.96 -9.65 -2.21
C ILE A 129 10.84 -9.18 -3.67
N THR A 130 9.69 -9.41 -4.29
CA THR A 130 9.44 -8.98 -5.67
C THR A 130 8.74 -7.63 -5.72
N ASP A 131 7.85 -7.36 -4.76
CA ASP A 131 7.03 -6.17 -4.72
C ASP A 131 6.87 -5.70 -3.27
N VAL A 132 7.04 -4.39 -3.07
CA VAL A 132 6.72 -3.68 -1.84
C VAL A 132 5.64 -2.65 -2.18
N VAL A 133 4.46 -2.82 -1.62
CA VAL A 133 3.31 -1.92 -1.83
C VAL A 133 3.08 -1.12 -0.56
N VAL A 134 3.10 0.20 -0.68
CA VAL A 134 3.00 1.15 0.43
C VAL A 134 1.77 2.02 0.27
N GLN A 135 0.98 2.17 1.33
CA GLN A 135 -0.13 3.14 1.42
C GLN A 135 -0.07 3.84 2.77
N VAL A 136 0.31 5.12 2.76
CA VAL A 136 0.52 5.93 3.98
C VAL A 136 0.25 7.42 3.68
N GLY A 137 0.06 8.25 4.71
CA GLY A 137 -0.20 9.69 4.58
C GLY A 137 -1.56 10.13 5.09
N ALA A 138 -2.58 9.26 5.14
CA ALA A 138 -3.93 9.64 5.59
C ALA A 138 -4.00 9.94 7.10
N ASN A 139 -3.15 9.29 7.89
CA ASN A 139 -3.05 9.48 9.35
C ASN A 139 -2.08 10.60 9.75
N ASP A 140 -1.32 11.15 8.80
CA ASP A 140 -0.40 12.27 9.01
C ASP A 140 -1.15 13.62 8.97
N ASP A 141 -0.60 14.64 8.31
CA ASP A 141 -1.21 15.98 8.24
C ASP A 141 -2.57 16.03 7.55
N ILE A 142 -2.95 14.98 6.81
CA ILE A 142 -4.28 14.84 6.24
C ILE A 142 -5.33 14.76 7.37
N GLY A 143 -5.04 13.98 8.42
CA GLY A 143 -5.90 13.81 9.58
C GLY A 143 -7.29 13.30 9.21
N PHE A 144 -7.37 12.16 8.52
CA PHE A 144 -8.62 11.67 7.94
C PHE A 144 -9.73 11.48 9.00
N THR A 145 -9.39 10.94 10.18
CA THR A 145 -10.32 10.81 11.31
C THR A 145 -10.91 12.16 11.74
N ASP A 146 -10.08 13.21 11.82
CA ASP A 146 -10.55 14.55 12.16
C ASP A 146 -11.47 15.12 11.09
N VAL A 147 -11.20 14.82 9.81
CA VAL A 147 -12.04 15.25 8.69
C VAL A 147 -13.41 14.57 8.75
N VAL A 148 -13.44 13.26 8.99
CA VAL A 148 -14.71 12.52 9.18
C VAL A 148 -15.50 13.14 10.32
N ASN A 149 -14.87 13.37 11.48
CA ASN A 149 -15.53 13.98 12.64
C ASN A 149 -16.09 15.38 12.34
N GLN A 150 -15.31 16.24 11.68
CA GLN A 150 -15.75 17.57 11.25
C GLN A 150 -16.96 17.51 10.31
N CYS A 151 -16.99 16.56 9.38
CA CYS A 151 -18.10 16.42 8.43
C CYS A 151 -19.36 15.84 9.07
N VAL A 152 -19.23 14.89 10.01
CA VAL A 152 -20.37 14.44 10.83
C VAL A 152 -20.92 15.58 11.68
N GLU A 153 -20.05 16.36 12.32
CA GLU A 153 -20.47 17.52 13.11
C GLU A 153 -21.17 18.58 12.26
N ALA A 154 -20.65 18.87 11.06
CA ALA A 154 -21.27 19.78 10.11
C ALA A 154 -22.67 19.32 9.69
N TRP A 155 -22.85 18.01 9.47
CA TRP A 155 -24.17 17.42 9.19
C TRP A 155 -25.14 17.55 10.37
N VAL A 156 -24.71 17.22 11.59
CA VAL A 156 -25.53 17.35 12.81
C VAL A 156 -26.00 18.81 13.00
N ARG A 157 -25.10 19.76 12.80
CA ARG A 157 -25.37 21.20 12.96
C ARG A 157 -26.09 21.82 11.78
N ARG A 158 -26.24 21.09 10.65
CA ARG A 158 -26.71 21.63 9.36
C ARG A 158 -25.94 22.89 8.95
N ALA A 159 -24.61 22.83 9.06
CA ALA A 159 -23.74 23.96 8.75
C ALA A 159 -23.92 24.41 7.29
N ALA A 160 -24.07 25.71 7.06
CA ALA A 160 -24.35 26.28 5.74
C ALA A 160 -23.25 25.95 4.71
N ASP A 161 -21.99 26.03 5.12
CA ASP A 161 -20.83 25.77 4.25
C ASP A 161 -20.30 24.33 4.36
N GLY A 162 -20.94 23.51 5.21
CA GLY A 162 -20.48 22.16 5.56
C GLY A 162 -19.05 22.12 6.13
N CYS A 163 -18.44 20.93 6.17
CA CYS A 163 -17.02 20.79 6.49
C CYS A 163 -16.13 21.21 5.31
N ALA A 164 -16.64 21.14 4.07
CA ALA A 164 -15.87 21.46 2.88
C ALA A 164 -15.46 22.93 2.81
N GLY A 165 -16.26 23.85 3.37
CA GLY A 165 -15.95 25.29 3.44
C GLY A 165 -14.53 25.58 3.93
N PRO A 166 -14.19 25.29 5.21
CA PRO A 166 -12.84 25.48 5.72
C PRO A 166 -11.81 24.53 5.07
N LEU A 167 -12.19 23.28 4.76
CA LEU A 167 -11.26 22.30 4.20
C LEU A 167 -10.74 22.70 2.81
N ARG A 168 -11.52 23.40 1.97
CA ARG A 168 -11.04 23.90 0.67
C ARG A 168 -9.75 24.71 0.76
N THR A 169 -9.56 25.45 1.85
CA THR A 169 -8.36 26.28 2.08
C THR A 169 -7.25 25.50 2.78
N GLU A 170 -7.60 24.64 3.74
CA GLU A 170 -6.62 23.93 4.56
C GLU A 170 -6.10 22.64 3.93
N TRP A 171 -6.91 21.98 3.09
CA TRP A 171 -6.59 20.68 2.51
C TRP A 171 -5.33 20.68 1.65
N PRO A 172 -5.10 21.64 0.73
CA PRO A 172 -3.84 21.71 0.00
C PRO A 172 -2.62 21.87 0.94
N LYS A 173 -2.76 22.68 2.01
CA LYS A 173 -1.68 22.87 2.99
C LYS A 173 -1.38 21.59 3.78
N ARG A 174 -2.41 20.83 4.12
CA ARG A 174 -2.28 19.51 4.77
C ARG A 174 -1.50 18.54 3.87
N ILE A 175 -1.83 18.50 2.58
CA ILE A 175 -1.11 17.68 1.60
C ILE A 175 0.37 18.10 1.54
N GLU A 176 0.67 19.41 1.43
CA GLU A 176 2.06 19.88 1.39
C GLU A 176 2.88 19.48 2.63
N ARG A 177 2.27 19.48 3.82
CA ARG A 177 2.95 19.04 5.04
C ARG A 177 3.09 17.52 5.16
N MET A 178 2.14 16.77 4.61
CA MET A 178 2.19 15.30 4.56
C MET A 178 3.30 14.80 3.62
N LYS A 179 3.45 15.43 2.44
CA LYS A 179 4.38 14.99 1.40
C LYS A 179 5.81 14.68 1.88
N PRO A 180 6.52 15.56 2.62
CA PRO A 180 7.86 15.26 3.10
C PRO A 180 7.90 14.03 4.00
N LYS A 181 6.92 13.85 4.91
CA LYS A 181 6.87 12.68 5.80
C LYS A 181 6.75 11.37 5.03
N VAL A 182 5.85 11.33 4.04
CA VAL A 182 5.68 10.14 3.19
C VAL A 182 6.91 9.87 2.34
N ARG A 183 7.58 10.91 1.82
CA ARG A 183 8.83 10.75 1.09
C ARG A 183 9.90 10.11 1.97
N ASP A 184 10.11 10.66 3.17
CA ASP A 184 11.13 10.18 4.10
C ASP A 184 10.86 8.70 4.48
N ALA A 185 9.60 8.33 4.74
CA ALA A 185 9.22 6.93 5.00
C ALA A 185 9.51 5.99 3.80
N LEU A 186 9.29 6.44 2.57
CA LEU A 186 9.61 5.66 1.37
C LEU A 186 11.13 5.55 1.12
N GLU A 187 11.89 6.57 1.50
CA GLU A 187 13.36 6.53 1.49
C GLU A 187 13.88 5.51 2.53
N ASP A 188 13.27 5.45 3.72
CA ASP A 188 13.58 4.42 4.72
C ASP A 188 13.24 3.00 4.25
N VAL A 189 12.11 2.82 3.57
CA VAL A 189 11.75 1.53 2.94
C VAL A 189 12.82 1.11 1.93
N ARG A 190 13.37 2.05 1.16
CA ARG A 190 14.48 1.77 0.25
C ARG A 190 15.76 1.43 0.99
N ALA A 191 16.11 2.21 2.00
CA ALA A 191 17.29 1.95 2.82
C ALA A 191 17.23 0.55 3.46
N ALA A 192 16.06 0.13 3.93
CA ALA A 192 15.83 -1.23 4.45
C ALA A 192 16.12 -2.30 3.38
N MET A 193 15.63 -2.13 2.15
CA MET A 193 15.88 -3.04 1.05
C MET A 193 17.35 -3.04 0.60
N ASP A 194 17.95 -1.86 0.46
CA ASP A 194 19.36 -1.68 0.07
C ASP A 194 20.30 -2.32 1.11
N SER A 195 19.99 -2.17 2.40
CA SER A 195 20.74 -2.80 3.50
C SER A 195 20.72 -4.34 3.46
N ALA A 196 19.70 -4.92 2.82
CA ALA A 196 19.56 -6.35 2.59
C ALA A 196 20.14 -6.80 1.24
N GLY A 197 20.79 -5.90 0.48
CA GLY A 197 21.47 -6.19 -0.78
C GLY A 197 20.56 -6.16 -2.02
N TYR A 198 19.35 -5.61 -1.91
CA TYR A 198 18.48 -5.39 -3.06
C TYR A 198 18.99 -4.20 -3.87
N THR A 199 18.79 -4.28 -5.18
CA THR A 199 18.94 -3.12 -6.08
C THR A 199 17.56 -2.59 -6.47
N PRO A 200 17.43 -1.32 -6.90
CA PRO A 200 16.15 -0.78 -7.36
C PRO A 200 15.50 -1.55 -8.52
N SER A 201 16.25 -2.34 -9.28
CA SER A 201 15.74 -3.17 -10.38
C SER A 201 15.36 -4.59 -9.94
N SER A 202 15.68 -4.99 -8.71
CA SER A 202 15.43 -6.34 -8.19
C SER A 202 14.03 -6.52 -7.59
N TYR A 203 13.33 -5.42 -7.30
CA TYR A 203 11.96 -5.40 -6.79
C TYR A 203 11.20 -4.16 -7.30
N SER A 204 9.88 -4.18 -7.20
CA SER A 204 9.00 -3.06 -7.50
C SER A 204 8.56 -2.36 -6.22
N LEU A 205 8.82 -1.06 -6.08
CA LEU A 205 8.21 -0.22 -5.05
C LEU A 205 6.97 0.46 -5.63
N VAL A 206 5.81 0.25 -5.00
CA VAL A 206 4.52 0.81 -5.42
C VAL A 206 3.94 1.67 -4.31
N VAL A 207 3.50 2.87 -4.64
CA VAL A 207 2.69 3.73 -3.77
C VAL A 207 1.25 3.64 -4.24
N GLN A 208 0.33 3.28 -3.35
CA GLN A 208 -1.10 3.21 -3.61
C GLN A 208 -1.80 4.40 -2.93
N SER A 209 -2.70 5.08 -3.65
CA SER A 209 -3.51 6.18 -3.08
C SER A 209 -4.77 5.67 -2.38
N TYR A 210 -5.67 6.57 -1.97
CA TYR A 210 -6.89 6.25 -1.23
C TYR A 210 -8.12 6.40 -2.13
N ALA A 211 -9.16 5.59 -1.85
CA ALA A 211 -10.47 5.76 -2.45
C ALA A 211 -11.34 6.71 -1.62
N SER A 212 -12.37 7.29 -2.24
CA SER A 212 -13.45 7.96 -1.50
C SER A 212 -14.45 6.90 -1.01
N PRO A 213 -14.58 6.68 0.32
CA PRO A 213 -15.45 5.63 0.84
C PRO A 213 -16.94 6.00 0.80
N VAL A 214 -17.25 7.30 0.74
CA VAL A 214 -18.61 7.84 0.70
C VAL A 214 -18.67 8.93 -0.38
N GLY A 215 -19.67 8.87 -1.27
CA GLY A 215 -19.85 9.83 -2.35
C GLY A 215 -21.21 10.54 -2.27
N PRO A 216 -21.50 11.55 -3.12
CA PRO A 216 -22.75 12.31 -3.06
C PRO A 216 -24.02 11.50 -3.37
N GLY A 217 -23.88 10.24 -3.80
CA GLY A 217 -24.98 9.32 -4.08
C GLY A 217 -25.58 8.62 -2.85
N VAL A 218 -25.29 9.09 -1.62
CA VAL A 218 -25.92 8.57 -0.41
C VAL A 218 -27.44 8.59 -0.55
N ARG A 219 -28.08 7.45 -0.33
CA ARG A 219 -29.55 7.36 -0.35
C ARG A 219 -30.17 8.18 0.79
N PRO A 220 -31.28 8.91 0.56
CA PRO A 220 -31.90 9.75 1.58
C PRO A 220 -32.20 8.99 2.89
N GLU A 221 -32.66 7.75 2.80
CA GLU A 221 -32.97 6.89 3.95
C GLU A 221 -31.73 6.42 4.74
N LEU A 222 -30.53 6.53 4.17
CA LEU A 222 -29.26 6.19 4.81
C LEU A 222 -28.44 7.42 5.22
N GLN A 223 -28.90 8.63 4.92
CA GLN A 223 -28.22 9.87 5.27
C GLN A 223 -28.48 10.27 6.74
N ASN A 224 -28.09 9.40 7.66
CA ASN A 224 -28.31 9.52 9.11
C ASN A 224 -27.29 8.67 9.90
N LEU A 225 -27.44 8.64 11.23
CA LEU A 225 -26.55 7.90 12.16
C LEU A 225 -26.67 6.36 12.08
N SER A 226 -27.49 5.82 11.18
CA SER A 226 -27.51 4.39 10.83
C SER A 226 -26.76 4.08 9.52
N GLY A 227 -26.18 5.10 8.88
CA GLY A 227 -25.51 4.98 7.60
C GLY A 227 -24.39 6.01 7.43
N CYS A 228 -24.69 7.07 6.68
CA CYS A 228 -23.73 8.08 6.23
C CYS A 228 -24.25 9.50 6.59
N PRO A 229 -24.01 9.98 7.82
CA PRO A 229 -24.45 11.27 8.32
C PRO A 229 -23.53 12.40 7.83
N PHE A 230 -23.54 12.66 6.52
CA PHE A 230 -22.74 13.72 5.89
C PHE A 230 -23.60 14.61 5.00
N LEU A 231 -23.21 15.87 4.83
CA LEU A 231 -23.86 16.74 3.86
C LEU A 231 -23.46 16.35 2.44
N THR A 232 -24.43 16.30 1.51
CA THR A 232 -24.18 15.91 0.12
C THR A 232 -23.14 16.80 -0.57
N GLY A 233 -23.14 18.11 -0.28
CA GLY A 233 -22.14 19.05 -0.81
C GLY A 233 -20.72 18.79 -0.31
N ASP A 234 -20.57 18.32 0.94
CA ASP A 234 -19.28 17.92 1.50
C ASP A 234 -18.77 16.66 0.77
N LEU A 235 -19.63 15.67 0.63
CA LEU A 235 -19.30 14.42 -0.06
C LEU A 235 -18.94 14.65 -1.54
N GLN A 236 -19.63 15.57 -2.21
CA GLN A 236 -19.30 15.94 -3.58
C GLN A 236 -17.89 16.55 -3.66
N TRP A 237 -17.55 17.48 -2.77
CA TRP A 237 -16.21 18.07 -2.75
C TRP A 237 -15.12 17.04 -2.39
N ILE A 238 -15.36 16.17 -1.42
CA ILE A 238 -14.40 15.13 -1.03
C ILE A 238 -14.13 14.19 -2.21
N ARG A 239 -15.19 13.67 -2.86
CA ARG A 239 -15.06 12.74 -3.99
C ARG A 239 -14.42 13.41 -5.21
N ASP A 240 -14.83 14.63 -5.56
CA ASP A 240 -14.45 15.27 -6.83
C ASP A 240 -13.16 16.11 -6.73
N THR A 241 -12.73 16.46 -5.51
CA THR A 241 -11.58 17.36 -5.31
C THR A 241 -10.65 16.86 -4.21
N GLY A 242 -11.15 16.61 -3.01
CA GLY A 242 -10.31 16.29 -1.85
C GLY A 242 -9.44 15.03 -2.07
N VAL A 243 -10.09 13.90 -2.34
CA VAL A 243 -9.41 12.61 -2.56
C VAL A 243 -8.52 12.64 -3.82
N PRO A 244 -8.96 13.18 -4.98
CA PRO A 244 -8.08 13.38 -6.13
C PRO A 244 -6.85 14.24 -5.85
N GLN A 245 -6.98 15.32 -5.06
CA GLN A 245 -5.82 16.15 -4.68
C GLN A 245 -4.83 15.38 -3.79
N LEU A 246 -5.33 14.56 -2.85
CA LEU A 246 -4.48 13.68 -2.05
C LEU A 246 -3.74 12.67 -2.92
N ALA A 247 -4.43 12.03 -3.87
CA ALA A 247 -3.81 11.13 -4.82
C ALA A 247 -2.72 11.82 -5.64
N SER A 248 -2.96 13.04 -6.14
CA SER A 248 -1.95 13.84 -6.84
C SER A 248 -0.71 14.12 -5.97
N GLY A 249 -0.90 14.50 -4.71
CA GLY A 249 0.21 14.74 -3.79
C GLY A 249 1.05 13.49 -3.51
N LEU A 250 0.40 12.33 -3.35
CA LEU A 250 1.08 11.04 -3.22
C LEU A 250 1.78 10.62 -4.52
N HIS A 251 1.20 10.92 -5.68
CA HIS A 251 1.83 10.65 -6.97
C HIS A 251 3.12 11.48 -7.14
N GLU A 252 3.10 12.76 -6.75
CA GLU A 252 4.31 13.60 -6.75
C GLU A 252 5.43 12.98 -5.92
N VAL A 253 5.11 12.51 -4.71
CA VAL A 253 6.08 11.85 -3.83
C VAL A 253 6.58 10.53 -4.45
N ALA A 254 5.67 9.71 -4.97
CA ALA A 254 6.02 8.46 -5.65
C ALA A 254 6.99 8.70 -6.82
N ARG A 255 6.79 9.78 -7.59
CA ARG A 255 7.70 10.19 -8.67
C ARG A 255 9.07 10.65 -8.15
N GLN A 256 9.10 11.41 -7.06
CA GLN A 256 10.35 11.90 -6.46
C GLN A 256 11.25 10.75 -6.01
N VAL A 257 10.67 9.74 -5.36
CA VAL A 257 11.43 8.53 -5.02
C VAL A 257 11.62 7.65 -6.26
N GLY A 258 10.74 7.67 -7.26
CA GLY A 258 10.81 6.78 -8.42
C GLY A 258 10.13 5.44 -8.16
N ALA A 259 9.12 5.43 -7.29
CA ALA A 259 8.15 4.34 -7.15
C ALA A 259 7.16 4.33 -8.33
N ARG A 260 6.47 3.21 -8.52
CA ARG A 260 5.27 3.14 -9.35
C ARG A 260 4.08 3.66 -8.55
N PHE A 261 3.05 4.16 -9.22
CA PHE A 261 1.88 4.74 -8.56
C PHE A 261 0.57 4.08 -8.98
N LEU A 262 -0.28 3.73 -8.02
CA LEU A 262 -1.61 3.19 -8.25
C LEU A 262 -2.66 4.09 -7.61
N ASP A 263 -3.42 4.79 -8.45
CA ASP A 263 -4.45 5.71 -8.00
C ASP A 263 -5.79 4.99 -7.74
N LEU A 264 -6.24 5.02 -6.49
CA LEU A 264 -7.54 4.52 -6.04
C LEU A 264 -8.61 5.61 -5.93
N SER A 265 -8.30 6.87 -6.24
CA SER A 265 -9.20 8.02 -6.01
C SER A 265 -10.60 7.84 -6.59
N ARG A 266 -10.71 7.08 -7.68
CA ARG A 266 -11.96 6.77 -8.39
C ARG A 266 -12.36 5.29 -8.33
N ALA A 267 -11.68 4.48 -7.53
CA ALA A 267 -11.94 3.06 -7.44
C ALA A 267 -13.36 2.76 -6.91
N GLY A 268 -13.85 3.58 -5.97
CA GLY A 268 -15.13 3.37 -5.31
C GLY A 268 -16.36 3.88 -6.06
N VAL A 269 -16.20 4.56 -7.20
CA VAL A 269 -17.33 5.25 -7.86
C VAL A 269 -18.46 4.27 -8.23
N GLY A 270 -19.66 4.54 -7.73
CA GLY A 270 -20.85 3.70 -7.92
C GLY A 270 -20.95 2.55 -6.92
N HIS A 271 -20.02 2.45 -5.99
CA HIS A 271 -19.92 1.41 -4.96
C HIS A 271 -19.55 2.00 -3.58
N GLU A 272 -19.68 3.32 -3.41
CA GLU A 272 -19.44 3.99 -2.13
C GLU A 272 -20.43 3.50 -1.06
N ALA A 273 -20.08 3.63 0.22
CA ALA A 273 -21.00 3.31 1.31
C ALA A 273 -22.32 4.10 1.18
N CYS A 274 -23.41 3.47 1.58
CA CYS A 274 -24.77 4.01 1.50
C CYS A 274 -25.32 4.27 0.08
N THR A 275 -24.72 3.67 -0.96
CA THR A 275 -25.24 3.71 -2.35
C THR A 275 -25.96 2.42 -2.77
N GLY A 276 -25.65 1.30 -2.09
CA GLY A 276 -26.20 -0.03 -2.39
C GLY A 276 -27.57 -0.26 -1.76
N ASP A 277 -27.97 -1.53 -1.63
CA ASP A 277 -29.26 -1.88 -1.03
C ASP A 277 -29.35 -1.35 0.42
N PRO A 278 -30.40 -0.59 0.80
CA PRO A 278 -30.50 -0.01 2.13
C PRO A 278 -30.48 -1.01 3.29
N LYS A 279 -30.96 -2.23 3.06
CA LYS A 279 -31.09 -3.26 4.10
C LYS A 279 -29.87 -4.17 4.16
N THR A 280 -29.37 -4.61 3.01
CA THR A 280 -28.29 -5.61 2.95
C THR A 280 -26.92 -5.00 2.74
N GLY A 281 -26.84 -3.77 2.22
CA GLY A 281 -25.58 -3.18 1.77
C GLY A 281 -25.06 -3.76 0.46
N ASP A 282 -25.85 -4.59 -0.23
CA ASP A 282 -25.43 -5.19 -1.50
C ASP A 282 -25.09 -4.10 -2.53
N GLY A 283 -23.92 -4.25 -3.15
CA GLY A 283 -23.37 -3.27 -4.08
C GLY A 283 -22.39 -2.28 -3.45
N GLU A 284 -22.27 -2.21 -2.12
CA GLU A 284 -21.30 -1.35 -1.44
C GLU A 284 -19.94 -2.04 -1.31
N TRP A 285 -18.87 -1.29 -1.54
CA TRP A 285 -17.49 -1.73 -1.34
C TRP A 285 -16.87 -1.18 -0.05
N PHE A 286 -17.59 -0.28 0.62
CA PHE A 286 -17.15 0.36 1.85
C PHE A 286 -18.18 0.12 2.95
N THR A 287 -17.69 0.06 4.18
CA THR A 287 -18.53 0.00 5.38
C THR A 287 -19.23 1.34 5.57
N ARG A 288 -20.45 1.29 6.11
CA ARG A 288 -21.16 2.46 6.62
C ARG A 288 -20.58 2.85 7.98
N LEU A 289 -21.22 3.80 8.69
CA LEU A 289 -20.98 3.96 10.12
C LEU A 289 -21.17 2.61 10.80
N SER A 290 -20.09 2.08 11.36
CA SER A 290 -20.03 0.76 11.96
C SER A 290 -19.74 0.92 13.44
N VAL A 291 -20.55 0.29 14.29
CA VAL A 291 -20.41 0.37 15.74
C VAL A 291 -20.32 -1.03 16.31
N ASP A 292 -19.17 -1.35 16.90
CA ASP A 292 -18.97 -2.53 17.74
C ASP A 292 -19.57 -2.26 19.12
N TRP A 293 -20.87 -2.57 19.26
CA TRP A 293 -21.63 -2.38 20.49
C TRP A 293 -21.05 -3.11 21.70
N PRO A 294 -20.58 -4.38 21.58
CA PRO A 294 -19.81 -5.02 22.64
C PRO A 294 -18.58 -4.21 23.08
N SER A 295 -17.79 -3.68 22.15
CA SER A 295 -16.59 -2.90 22.48
C SER A 295 -16.89 -1.60 23.23
N LEU A 296 -18.08 -1.00 23.06
CA LEU A 296 -18.50 0.17 23.86
C LEU A 296 -18.70 -0.14 25.35
N GLN A 297 -18.86 -1.42 25.72
CA GLN A 297 -19.03 -1.85 27.11
C GLN A 297 -17.68 -2.16 27.80
N ASP A 298 -16.58 -2.10 27.06
CA ASP A 298 -15.23 -2.32 27.55
C ASP A 298 -14.41 -1.02 27.45
N GLU A 299 -14.01 -0.45 28.59
CA GLU A 299 -13.24 0.80 28.65
C GLU A 299 -11.96 0.76 27.82
N ARG A 300 -11.35 -0.42 27.62
CA ARG A 300 -10.11 -0.59 26.85
C ARG A 300 -10.36 -0.66 25.34
N ARG A 301 -11.59 -0.96 24.92
CA ARG A 301 -11.96 -1.12 23.51
C ARG A 301 -12.86 0.00 23.01
N ALA A 302 -13.51 0.76 23.88
CA ALA A 302 -14.49 1.79 23.52
C ALA A 302 -13.94 2.83 22.52
N ALA A 303 -12.66 3.20 22.63
CA ALA A 303 -12.00 4.11 21.70
C ALA A 303 -11.91 3.57 20.25
N HIS A 304 -12.02 2.26 20.08
CA HIS A 304 -11.93 1.54 18.80
C HIS A 304 -13.30 1.10 18.28
N ALA A 305 -14.40 1.40 18.98
CA ALA A 305 -15.73 0.87 18.67
C ALA A 305 -16.28 1.30 17.30
N MET A 306 -15.74 2.36 16.70
CA MET A 306 -16.14 2.84 15.37
C MET A 306 -15.03 2.72 14.32
N GLN A 307 -13.93 2.04 14.65
CA GLN A 307 -12.71 2.02 13.86
C GLN A 307 -12.92 1.53 12.42
N GLU A 308 -13.84 0.58 12.22
CA GLU A 308 -14.15 0.03 10.91
C GLU A 308 -14.94 0.97 9.99
N SER A 309 -15.45 2.09 10.50
CA SER A 309 -16.34 2.97 9.73
C SER A 309 -15.64 3.53 8.49
N TYR A 310 -16.33 3.51 7.35
CA TYR A 310 -15.88 4.09 6.09
C TYR A 310 -14.55 3.52 5.56
N HIS A 311 -14.26 2.27 5.88
CA HIS A 311 -13.18 1.49 5.28
C HIS A 311 -13.72 0.58 4.18
N ALA A 312 -12.84 0.00 3.37
CA ALA A 312 -13.26 -1.02 2.42
C ALA A 312 -13.79 -2.24 3.19
N ASN A 313 -14.94 -2.77 2.77
CA ASN A 313 -15.45 -4.04 3.29
C ASN A 313 -14.77 -5.22 2.57
N ALA A 314 -15.11 -6.46 2.91
CA ALA A 314 -14.51 -7.64 2.28
C ALA A 314 -14.66 -7.66 0.73
N THR A 315 -15.76 -7.12 0.21
CA THR A 315 -15.95 -6.95 -1.25
C THR A 315 -15.06 -5.84 -1.80
N GLY A 316 -14.96 -4.70 -1.14
CA GLY A 316 -14.04 -3.63 -1.54
C GLY A 316 -12.59 -4.10 -1.58
N HIS A 317 -12.09 -4.74 -0.52
CA HIS A 317 -10.72 -5.25 -0.48
C HIS A 317 -10.43 -6.26 -1.59
N ARG A 318 -11.39 -7.14 -1.93
CA ARG A 318 -11.27 -8.04 -3.08
C ARG A 318 -11.10 -7.28 -4.40
N GLN A 319 -11.84 -6.19 -4.61
CA GLN A 319 -11.73 -5.38 -5.83
C GLN A 319 -10.43 -4.59 -5.88
N LEU A 320 -10.03 -3.98 -4.76
CA LEU A 320 -8.75 -3.28 -4.64
C LEU A 320 -7.58 -4.24 -4.93
N GLY A 321 -7.61 -5.44 -4.32
CA GLY A 321 -6.62 -6.48 -4.59
C GLY A 321 -6.64 -7.00 -6.02
N ARG A 322 -7.81 -7.07 -6.68
CA ARG A 322 -7.91 -7.39 -8.11
C ARG A 322 -7.19 -6.35 -8.97
N CYS A 323 -7.45 -5.06 -8.74
CA CYS A 323 -6.80 -3.99 -9.48
C CYS A 323 -5.28 -3.96 -9.25
N LEU A 324 -4.87 -4.09 -7.98
CA LEU A 324 -3.45 -4.16 -7.60
C LEU A 324 -2.76 -5.37 -8.26
N SER A 325 -3.42 -6.52 -8.32
CA SER A 325 -2.87 -7.71 -9.01
C SER A 325 -2.55 -7.43 -10.47
N ASP A 326 -3.49 -6.83 -11.21
CA ASP A 326 -3.31 -6.53 -12.63
C ASP A 326 -2.23 -5.44 -12.81
N PHE A 327 -2.12 -4.50 -11.87
CA PHE A 327 -1.08 -3.48 -11.90
C PHE A 327 0.30 -4.08 -11.65
N LEU A 328 0.48 -4.92 -10.63
CA LEU A 328 1.75 -5.60 -10.32
C LEU A 328 2.21 -6.48 -11.48
N ALA A 329 1.27 -7.15 -12.17
CA ALA A 329 1.58 -7.96 -13.35
C ALA A 329 1.99 -7.14 -14.59
N GLY A 330 1.60 -5.85 -14.65
CA GLY A 330 1.93 -4.93 -15.73
C GLY A 330 3.25 -4.18 -15.52
N THR A 331 3.69 -3.47 -16.55
CA THR A 331 4.93 -2.65 -16.54
C THR A 331 4.66 -1.15 -16.38
N GLU A 332 3.40 -0.75 -16.28
CA GLU A 332 3.00 0.65 -16.20
C GLU A 332 3.61 1.35 -14.97
N ARG A 333 4.11 2.56 -15.17
CA ARG A 333 4.65 3.40 -14.09
C ARG A 333 3.55 4.00 -13.22
N ALA A 334 2.40 4.30 -13.82
CA ALA A 334 1.24 4.84 -13.14
C ALA A 334 -0.07 4.33 -13.76
N ALA A 335 -1.05 4.01 -12.94
CA ALA A 335 -2.38 3.63 -13.38
C ALA A 335 -3.46 4.12 -12.40
N VAL A 336 -4.68 4.25 -12.90
CA VAL A 336 -5.88 4.57 -12.10
C VAL A 336 -6.77 3.34 -12.05
N CYS A 337 -7.16 2.91 -10.86
CA CYS A 337 -8.16 1.88 -10.67
C CYS A 337 -9.55 2.44 -10.95
N LEU A 338 -10.21 1.90 -11.98
CA LEU A 338 -11.55 2.30 -12.39
C LEU A 338 -12.50 1.10 -12.41
N PRO A 339 -13.79 1.29 -12.02
CA PRO A 339 -14.81 0.28 -12.23
C PRO A 339 -14.86 -0.15 -13.70
N ASP A 340 -14.89 -1.46 -13.95
CA ASP A 340 -14.82 -2.02 -15.31
C ASP A 340 -16.19 -2.15 -16.01
N GLY A 341 -17.27 -1.70 -15.35
CA GLY A 341 -18.65 -1.82 -15.83
C GLY A 341 -19.21 -3.24 -15.78
N ARG A 342 -18.45 -4.20 -15.25
CA ARG A 342 -18.82 -5.63 -15.11
C ARG A 342 -18.78 -6.08 -13.65
N GLY A 343 -18.89 -5.14 -12.71
CA GLY A 343 -18.80 -5.38 -11.28
C GLY A 343 -17.38 -5.64 -10.76
N GLY A 344 -16.36 -5.33 -11.58
CA GLY A 344 -14.95 -5.44 -11.23
C GLY A 344 -14.23 -4.10 -11.16
N LEU A 345 -13.02 -4.12 -10.62
CA LEU A 345 -12.06 -3.02 -10.67
C LEU A 345 -10.85 -3.42 -11.49
N ARG A 346 -10.34 -2.51 -12.35
CA ARG A 346 -9.15 -2.73 -13.17
C ARG A 346 -8.24 -1.51 -13.23
N PRO A 347 -6.92 -1.68 -13.37
CA PRO A 347 -6.03 -0.57 -13.59
C PRO A 347 -6.15 -0.11 -15.05
N VAL A 348 -6.24 1.20 -15.24
CA VAL A 348 -6.17 1.86 -16.54
C VAL A 348 -4.91 2.72 -16.54
N PRO A 349 -4.00 2.58 -17.53
CA PRO A 349 -2.83 3.44 -17.63
C PRO A 349 -3.23 4.91 -17.51
N GLU A 350 -2.48 5.70 -16.72
CA GLU A 350 -2.87 7.08 -16.38
C GLU A 350 -3.19 7.93 -17.61
N HIS A 351 -2.39 7.81 -18.67
CA HIS A 351 -2.58 8.56 -19.93
C HIS A 351 -3.86 8.20 -20.70
N LEU A 352 -4.52 7.09 -20.37
CA LEU A 352 -5.80 6.66 -20.95
C LEU A 352 -6.97 6.90 -20.00
N ALA A 353 -6.70 7.22 -18.74
CA ALA A 353 -7.73 7.49 -17.75
C ALA A 353 -8.24 8.93 -17.96
N THR A 354 -9.34 9.07 -18.69
CA THR A 354 -10.05 10.36 -18.81
C THR A 354 -10.35 10.92 -17.41
N PRO A 355 -10.23 12.23 -17.16
CA PRO A 355 -10.56 12.85 -15.87
C PRO A 355 -11.97 12.52 -15.35
#